data_AF-A0A3N2MPL1-F1
#
_entry.id   AF-A0A3N2MPL1-F1
#
_cell.length_a   1.000
_cell.length_b   1.000
_cell.length_c   1.000
_cell.angle_alpha   90.00
_cell.angle_beta   90.00
_cell.angle_gamma   90.00
#
_symmetry.space_group_name_H-M   'P 1'
#
loop_
_entity.id
_entity.type
_entity.pdbx_description
1 polymer ?
#
loop_
_entity_poly.entity_id
_entity_poly.type
_entity_poly.pdbx_seq_one_letter_code
_entity_poly.pdbx_strand_id
1 'polypeptide(L)' 'MAARKLLGISHTTIYEYMRQSPPVLPYRRSENGWHRLILGSDIIFLLDHPQVKRGRKRKKR' A
#
# COMPACT_ATOMS: atom_id res chain seq x y z
N MET A 1 -12.88 -4.26 -1.71
CA MET A 1 -12.03 -4.16 -0.49
C MET A 1 -10.84 -3.26 -0.83
N ALA A 2 -10.53 -2.22 -0.05
CA ALA A 2 -9.53 -1.22 -0.43
C ALA A 2 -8.14 -1.49 0.17
N ALA A 3 -7.06 -1.27 -0.59
CA ALA A 3 -5.67 -1.49 -0.16
C ALA A 3 -5.31 -0.75 1.15
N ARG A 4 -5.87 0.44 1.37
CA ARG A 4 -5.76 1.21 2.63
C ARG A 4 -6.15 0.37 3.86
N LYS A 5 -7.26 -0.36 3.77
CA LYS A 5 -7.80 -1.16 4.89
C LYS A 5 -6.94 -2.40 5.15
N LEU A 6 -6.35 -2.97 4.10
CA LEU A 6 -5.46 -4.12 4.19
C LEU A 6 -4.09 -3.74 4.78
N LEU A 7 -3.46 -2.70 4.25
CA LEU A 7 -2.13 -2.26 4.68
C LEU A 7 -2.14 -1.50 6.02
N GLY A 8 -3.28 -0.93 6.42
CA GLY A 8 -3.40 -0.16 7.67
C GLY A 8 -2.63 1.16 7.66
N ILE A 9 -2.33 1.69 6.47
CA ILE A 9 -1.60 2.96 6.24
C ILE A 9 -2.49 3.97 5.51
N SER A 10 -2.11 5.24 5.49
CA SER A 10 -2.89 6.28 4.80
C SER A 10 -2.80 6.14 3.28
N HIS A 11 -3.74 6.79 2.58
CA HIS A 11 -3.73 6.85 1.12
C HIS A 11 -2.50 7.60 0.59
N THR A 12 -2.03 8.62 1.31
CA THR A 12 -0.81 9.37 0.96
C THR A 12 0.43 8.48 1.02
N THR A 13 0.60 7.67 2.07
CA THR A 13 1.73 6.73 2.17
C THR A 13 1.70 5.68 1.06
N ILE A 14 0.50 5.22 0.66
CA ILE A 14 0.35 4.33 -0.50
C ILE A 14 0.89 5.01 -1.77
N TYR A 15 0.56 6.28 -2.01
CA TYR A 15 1.09 7.03 -3.16
C TYR A 15 2.60 7.27 -3.08
N GLU A 16 3.14 7.51 -1.89
CA GLU A 16 4.58 7.64 -1.69
C GLU A 16 5.31 6.35 -2.07
N TYR A 17 4.82 5.18 -1.63
CA TYR A 17 5.38 3.88 -2.02
C TYR A 17 5.32 3.62 -3.52
N MET A 18 4.27 4.10 -4.19
CA MET A 18 4.16 4.00 -5.65
C MET A 18 5.11 4.95 -6.40
N ARG A 19 5.51 6.07 -5.77
CA ARG A 19 6.33 7.13 -6.41
C ARG A 19 7.83 6.91 -6.23
N GLN A 20 8.25 6.06 -5.31
CA GLN A 20 9.67 5.72 -5.11
C GLN A 20 10.29 5.07 -6.36
N SER A 21 11.61 5.21 -6.50
CA SER A 21 12.40 4.58 -7.57
C SER A 21 13.52 3.74 -6.95
N PRO A 22 13.41 2.40 -6.94
CA PRO A 22 12.30 1.59 -7.49
C PRO A 22 11.00 1.67 -6.65
N PRO A 23 9.83 1.41 -7.25
CA PRO A 23 8.56 1.47 -6.54
C PRO A 23 8.44 0.34 -5.53
N VAL A 24 8.17 0.71 -4.28
CA VAL A 24 7.94 -0.23 -3.18
C VAL A 24 6.58 -0.93 -3.34
N LEU A 25 5.59 -0.22 -3.88
CA LEU A 25 4.28 -0.77 -4.19
C LEU A 25 3.99 -0.59 -5.68
N PRO A 26 4.27 -1.61 -6.51
CA PRO A 26 3.91 -1.55 -7.92
C PRO A 26 2.40 -1.50 -8.08
N TYR A 27 1.95 -0.84 -9.15
CA TYR A 27 0.55 -0.76 -9.51
C TYR A 27 0.38 -0.86 -11.02
N ARG A 28 -0.78 -1.35 -11.44
CA ARG A 28 -1.23 -1.35 -12.83
C ARG A 28 -2.34 -0.32 -12.97
N ARG A 29 -2.51 0.24 -14.17
CA ARG A 29 -3.71 1.03 -14.47
C ARG A 29 -4.82 0.09 -14.92
N SER A 30 -6.06 0.41 -14.55
CA SER A 30 -7.23 -0.23 -15.14
C SER A 30 -7.29 0.03 -16.64
N GLU A 31 -8.05 -0.78 -17.38
CA GLU A 31 -8.21 -0.64 -18.84
C GLU A 31 -8.68 0.75 -19.26
N ASN A 32 -9.57 1.36 -18.47
CA ASN A 32 -10.07 2.72 -18.68
C ASN A 32 -9.11 3.82 -18.18
N GLY A 33 -7.99 3.47 -17.53
CA GLY A 33 -6.97 4.39 -17.03
C GLY A 33 -7.30 5.14 -15.73
N TRP A 34 -8.53 5.04 -15.21
CA TRP A 34 -8.99 5.82 -14.06
C TRP A 34 -8.53 5.26 -12.70
N HIS A 35 -8.26 3.96 -12.61
CA HIS A 35 -7.96 3.30 -11.35
C HIS A 35 -6.54 2.73 -11.34
N ARG A 36 -5.91 2.83 -10.18
CA ARG A 36 -4.65 2.12 -9.88
C ARG A 36 -4.99 0.82 -9.16
N LEU A 37 -4.64 -0.28 -9.78
CA LEU A 37 -4.85 -1.63 -9.29
C LEU A 37 -3.53 -2.14 -8.69
N ILE A 38 -3.61 -2.65 -7.48
CA ILE A 38 -2.47 -3.25 -6.75
C ILE A 38 -2.74 -4.75 -6.69
N LEU A 39 -1.73 -5.58 -6.97
CA LEU A 39 -1.89 -7.02 -6.84
C LEU A 39 -1.97 -7.41 -5.37
N GLY A 40 -2.78 -8.43 -5.07
CA GLY A 40 -2.87 -8.97 -3.71
C GLY A 40 -1.52 -9.47 -3.17
N SER A 41 -0.68 -10.03 -4.05
CA SER A 41 0.68 -10.49 -3.71
C SER A 41 1.56 -9.36 -3.18
N ASP A 42 1.51 -8.18 -3.80
CA ASP A 42 2.32 -7.02 -3.40
C ASP A 42 1.85 -6.47 -2.05
N ILE A 43 0.55 -6.56 -1.78
CA ILE A 43 -0.02 -6.21 -0.48
C ILE A 43 0.50 -7.18 0.59
N ILE A 44 0.47 -8.49 0.34
CA ILE A 44 0.96 -9.51 1.28
C ILE A 44 2.45 -9.30 1.55
N PHE A 45 3.25 -9.09 0.50
CA PHE A 45 4.68 -8.83 0.63
C PHE A 45 4.98 -7.62 1.52
N LEU A 46 4.25 -6.51 1.36
CA LEU A 46 4.38 -5.35 2.24
C LEU A 46 3.89 -5.59 3.67
N LEU A 47 2.95 -6.51 3.86
CA LEU A 47 2.48 -6.86 5.20
C LEU A 47 3.55 -7.63 5.98
N ASP A 48 4.28 -8.52 5.29
CA ASP A 48 5.35 -9.35 5.83
C ASP A 48 6.67 -8.57 5.96
N HIS A 49 6.93 -7.65 5.03
CA HIS A 49 8.11 -6.80 4.99
C HIS A 49 7.74 -5.30 5.02
N PRO A 50 7.29 -4.78 6.18
CA PRO A 50 6.89 -3.39 6.30
C PRO A 50 8.10 -2.45 6.17
N GLN A 51 8.11 -1.63 5.11
CA GLN A 51 9.17 -0.66 4.80
C GLN A 51 9.19 0.56 5.74
N VAL A 52 8.03 0.92 6.29
CA VAL A 52 7.92 2.00 7.29
C VAL A 52 7.40 1.37 8.56
N LYS A 53 7.97 1.75 9.72
CA LYS A 53 7.42 1.37 11.02
C LYS A 53 5.94 1.73 11.03
N ARG A 54 5.06 0.73 10.95
CA ARG A 54 3.62 0.89 11.11
C ARG A 54 3.42 1.77 12.34
N GLY A 55 2.85 2.95 12.15
CA GLY A 55 2.53 3.86 13.26
C GLY A 55 1.88 3.01 14.34
N ARG A 56 2.55 2.93 15.50
CA ARG A 56 2.24 1.99 16.59
C ARG A 56 0.72 1.98 16.75
N LYS A 57 0.05 0.84 16.48
CA LYS A 57 -1.38 0.68 16.76
C LYS A 57 -1.55 1.17 18.19
N ARG A 58 -2.25 2.29 18.38
CA ARG A 58 -2.48 2.83 19.72
C ARG A 58 -3.17 1.69 20.45
N LYS A 59 -2.47 1.08 21.41
CA LYS A 59 -3.01 0.01 22.24
C LYS A 59 -4.26 0.65 22.83
N LYS A 60 -5.45 0.18 22.42
CA LYS A 60 -6.69 0.58 23.08
C LYS A 60 -6.48 0.20 24.54
N ARG A 61 -6.26 1.21 25.38
CA ARG A 61 -6.48 1.09 26.81
C ARG A 61 -7.97 0.90 27.01
#